data_AF-A0A066ZWJ7-F1
#
_entry.id   AF-A0A066ZWJ7-F1
#
_cell.length_a   1.000
_cell.length_b   1.000
_cell.length_c   1.000
_cell.angle_alpha   90.00
_cell.angle_beta   90.00
_cell.angle_gamma   90.00
#
_symmetry.space_group_name_H-M   'P 1'
#
loop_
_entity.id
_entity.type
_entity.pdbx_description
1 polymer ?
#
loop_
_entity_poly.entity_id
_entity_poly.type
_entity_poly.pdbx_seq_one_letter_code
_entity_poly.pdbx_strand_id
1 'polypeptide(L)'
;MTTLTLEEHLAQRDFNTSLYPTLWLDESERVVTFPLWNLSGQLVGYQQYRPEGSKEARKDPKEGKYFTYVTPEGERYKKMRVWGLERLDPSKRVVYLLEGVFKACRFHNAGLNALATLGNDPKDLKEWLGSLGYFVVPVCDGDKPGKKLSEYGNKAYCLEDGVYVDDLDDNQLQELLNELEKL
;
A
#
# COMPACT_ATOMS: atom_id res chain seq x y z
N MET A 1 -29.84 -2.40 -11.27
CA MET A 1 -28.39 -2.34 -11.52
C MET A 1 -27.79 -3.50 -10.77
N THR A 2 -27.14 -4.44 -11.46
CA THR A 2 -26.39 -5.53 -10.81
C THR A 2 -25.20 -4.92 -10.08
N THR A 3 -25.09 -5.17 -8.77
CA THR A 3 -23.92 -4.77 -7.99
C THR A 3 -22.69 -5.48 -8.55
N LEU A 4 -21.60 -4.74 -8.77
CA LEU A 4 -20.31 -5.33 -9.18
C LEU A 4 -19.87 -6.37 -8.16
N THR A 5 -19.30 -7.48 -8.62
CA THR A 5 -18.58 -8.42 -7.75
C THR A 5 -17.42 -7.71 -7.05
N LEU A 6 -16.91 -8.27 -5.96
CA LEU A 6 -15.79 -7.69 -5.23
C LEU A 6 -14.54 -7.66 -6.11
N GLU A 7 -14.32 -8.71 -6.91
CA GLU A 7 -13.19 -8.77 -7.83
C GLU A 7 -13.28 -7.70 -8.93
N GLU A 8 -14.47 -7.47 -9.53
CA GLU A 8 -14.67 -6.37 -10.49
C GLU A 8 -14.44 -5.00 -9.84
N HIS A 9 -14.90 -4.81 -8.60
CA HIS A 9 -14.64 -3.59 -7.84
C HIS A 9 -13.14 -3.38 -7.60
N LEU A 10 -12.40 -4.44 -7.26
CA LEU A 10 -10.94 -4.37 -7.09
C LEU A 10 -10.23 -4.06 -8.41
N ALA A 11 -10.70 -4.63 -9.53
CA ALA A 11 -10.16 -4.33 -10.86
C ALA A 11 -10.38 -2.85 -11.23
N GLN A 12 -11.51 -2.24 -10.88
CA GLN A 12 -11.74 -0.79 -11.04
C GLN A 12 -10.80 0.08 -10.20
N ARG A 13 -10.14 -0.51 -9.20
CA ARG A 13 -9.11 0.13 -8.38
C ARG A 13 -7.70 -0.26 -8.80
N ASP A 14 -7.52 -0.72 -10.04
CA ASP A 14 -6.26 -1.22 -10.61
C ASP A 14 -5.65 -2.39 -9.83
N PHE A 15 -6.44 -3.11 -9.03
CA PHE A 15 -5.94 -4.22 -8.24
C PHE A 15 -6.05 -5.51 -9.03
N ASN A 16 -4.93 -5.96 -9.61
CA ASN A 16 -4.85 -7.24 -10.30
C ASN A 16 -4.69 -8.40 -9.30
N THR A 17 -5.80 -9.08 -8.98
CA THR A 17 -5.86 -10.21 -8.03
C THR A 17 -4.90 -11.35 -8.39
N SER A 18 -4.63 -11.58 -9.67
CA SER A 18 -3.72 -12.65 -10.13
C SER A 18 -2.27 -12.47 -9.68
N LEU A 19 -1.86 -11.24 -9.33
CA LEU A 19 -0.51 -10.97 -8.80
C LEU A 19 -0.35 -11.38 -7.33
N TYR A 20 -1.44 -11.66 -6.61
CA TYR A 20 -1.46 -11.84 -5.16
C TYR A 20 -2.17 -13.15 -4.76
N PRO A 21 -1.51 -14.31 -4.91
CA PRO A 21 -2.12 -15.61 -4.60
C PRO A 21 -2.46 -15.79 -3.10
N THR A 22 -1.93 -14.93 -2.22
CA THR A 22 -2.21 -14.97 -0.78
C THR A 22 -3.39 -14.12 -0.35
N LEU A 23 -4.05 -13.41 -1.27
CA LEU A 23 -5.22 -12.58 -0.98
C LEU A 23 -6.42 -13.43 -0.52
N TRP A 24 -7.24 -12.90 0.38
CA TRP A 24 -8.53 -13.52 0.74
C TRP A 24 -9.69 -12.62 0.34
N LEU A 25 -10.60 -13.16 -0.47
CA LEU A 25 -11.82 -12.50 -0.93
C LEU A 25 -13.02 -13.17 -0.26
N ASP A 26 -13.85 -12.35 0.38
CA ASP A 26 -15.15 -12.74 0.91
C ASP A 26 -16.23 -11.92 0.20
N GLU A 27 -16.84 -12.52 -0.83
CA GLU A 27 -17.87 -11.87 -1.63
C GLU A 27 -19.15 -11.63 -0.81
N SER A 28 -19.50 -12.56 0.09
CA SER A 28 -20.70 -12.45 0.93
C SER A 28 -20.63 -11.26 1.88
N GLU A 29 -19.49 -11.06 2.52
CA GLU A 29 -19.27 -9.96 3.46
C GLU A 29 -18.72 -8.70 2.79
N ARG A 30 -18.47 -8.75 1.47
CA ARG A 30 -17.87 -7.66 0.69
C ARG A 30 -16.53 -7.19 1.27
N VAL A 31 -15.64 -8.14 1.58
CA VAL A 31 -14.32 -7.87 2.19
C VAL A 31 -13.20 -8.46 1.35
N VAL A 32 -12.18 -7.65 1.10
CA VAL A 32 -10.85 -8.17 0.75
C VAL A 32 -9.92 -8.05 1.95
N THR A 33 -9.15 -9.10 2.20
CA THR A 33 -8.11 -9.11 3.23
C THR A 33 -6.74 -9.25 2.57
N PHE A 34 -5.89 -8.27 2.82
CA PHE A 34 -4.48 -8.20 2.41
C PHE A 34 -3.59 -8.70 3.55
N PRO A 35 -3.02 -9.91 3.47
CA PRO A 35 -2.11 -10.40 4.50
C PRO A 35 -0.82 -9.58 4.53
N LEU A 36 -0.24 -9.41 5.72
CA LEU A 36 1.06 -8.75 5.90
C LEU A 36 2.11 -9.79 6.24
N TRP A 37 3.11 -9.91 5.39
CA TRP A 37 4.23 -10.85 5.55
C TRP A 37 5.47 -10.11 6.04
N ASN A 38 6.32 -10.75 6.83
CA ASN A 38 7.68 -10.25 7.07
C ASN A 38 8.70 -10.89 6.11
N LEU A 39 9.96 -10.44 6.17
CA LEU A 39 11.05 -10.96 5.33
C LEU A 39 11.38 -12.45 5.55
N SER A 40 10.87 -13.05 6.63
CA SER A 40 10.99 -14.50 6.88
C SER A 40 9.80 -15.30 6.33
N GLY A 41 8.85 -14.64 5.65
CA GLY A 41 7.63 -15.26 5.15
C GLY A 41 6.58 -15.56 6.23
N GLN A 42 6.72 -15.01 7.44
CA GLN A 42 5.73 -15.18 8.50
C GLN A 42 4.57 -14.20 8.32
N LEU A 43 3.35 -14.65 8.56
CA LEU A 43 2.18 -13.78 8.65
C LEU A 43 2.28 -12.96 9.94
N VAL A 44 2.25 -11.63 9.83
CA VAL A 44 2.41 -10.68 10.95
C VAL A 44 1.21 -9.76 11.14
N GLY A 45 0.18 -9.91 10.33
CA GLY A 45 -1.02 -9.08 10.36
C GLY A 45 -1.80 -9.16 9.07
N TYR A 46 -2.76 -8.25 8.94
CA TYR A 46 -3.55 -8.08 7.73
C TYR A 46 -4.18 -6.68 7.69
N GLN A 47 -4.52 -6.21 6.50
CA GLN A 47 -5.44 -5.09 6.31
C GLN A 47 -6.70 -5.60 5.60
N GLN A 48 -7.87 -5.24 6.12
CA GLN A 48 -9.16 -5.44 5.46
C GLN A 48 -9.57 -4.16 4.76
N TYR A 49 -10.19 -4.32 3.59
CA TYR A 49 -10.86 -3.26 2.87
C TYR A 49 -12.31 -3.68 2.56
N ARG A 50 -13.23 -2.77 2.87
CA ARG A 50 -14.67 -2.88 2.58
C ARG A 50 -15.06 -1.73 1.66
N PRO A 51 -15.51 -1.98 0.42
CA PRO A 51 -15.89 -0.92 -0.50
C PRO A 51 -16.94 0.03 0.08
N GLU A 52 -17.93 -0.54 0.79
CA GLU A 52 -19.06 0.13 1.41
C GLU A 52 -18.80 0.59 2.85
N GLY A 53 -17.62 0.29 3.41
CA GLY A 53 -17.28 0.65 4.79
C GLY A 53 -17.13 2.17 5.01
N SER A 54 -17.35 2.60 6.24
CA SER A 54 -17.28 4.02 6.66
C SER A 54 -15.83 4.47 6.90
N LYS A 55 -15.50 5.71 6.51
CA LYS A 55 -14.20 6.34 6.84
C LYS A 55 -14.14 6.83 8.29
N GLU A 56 -15.30 7.00 8.91
CA GLU A 56 -15.53 7.51 10.26
C GLU A 56 -15.39 6.40 11.31
N ALA A 57 -15.79 5.16 10.97
CA ALA A 57 -15.64 3.95 11.79
C ALA A 57 -14.18 3.44 11.83
N ARG A 58 -13.23 4.34 12.13
CA ARG A 58 -11.80 4.02 12.17
C ARG A 58 -11.53 2.96 13.23
N LYS A 59 -10.79 1.92 12.84
CA LYS A 59 -10.41 0.76 13.69
C LYS A 59 -11.55 -0.21 14.03
N ASP A 60 -12.73 -0.06 13.44
CA ASP A 60 -13.78 -1.06 13.54
C ASP A 60 -13.54 -2.17 12.49
N PRO A 61 -13.38 -3.45 12.88
CA PRO A 61 -13.15 -4.55 11.94
C PRO A 61 -14.37 -4.91 11.08
N LYS A 62 -15.57 -4.46 11.44
CA LYS A 62 -16.82 -4.76 10.74
C LYS A 62 -17.31 -3.59 9.89
N GLU A 63 -17.22 -2.37 10.43
CA GLU A 63 -17.82 -1.18 9.80
C GLU A 63 -16.80 -0.29 9.09
N GLY A 64 -15.51 -0.40 9.42
CA GLY A 64 -14.46 0.45 8.88
C GLY A 64 -14.18 0.15 7.41
N LYS A 65 -14.03 1.21 6.59
CA LYS A 65 -13.54 1.09 5.20
C LYS A 65 -12.20 0.39 5.12
N TYR A 66 -11.33 0.70 6.09
CA TYR A 66 -10.06 0.03 6.28
C TYR A 66 -9.91 -0.36 7.75
N PHE A 67 -9.51 -1.61 7.98
CA PHE A 67 -9.13 -2.11 9.30
C PHE A 67 -7.78 -2.79 9.21
N THR A 68 -6.82 -2.44 10.06
CA THR A 68 -5.49 -3.06 10.05
C THR A 68 -5.23 -3.72 11.40
N TYR A 69 -4.99 -5.02 11.36
CA TYR A 69 -4.49 -5.78 12.50
C TYR A 69 -3.01 -6.10 12.30
N VAL A 70 -2.22 -5.92 13.34
CA VAL A 70 -0.80 -6.24 13.34
C VAL A 70 -0.49 -6.97 14.63
N THR A 71 0.16 -8.12 14.52
CA THR A 71 0.54 -8.96 15.65
C THR A 71 1.44 -8.18 16.60
N PRO A 72 1.15 -8.18 17.92
CA PRO A 72 2.05 -7.63 18.93
C PRO A 72 3.42 -8.31 18.92
N GLU A 73 4.46 -7.55 19.24
CA GLU A 73 5.83 -8.03 19.44
C GLU A 73 6.27 -7.63 20.86
N GLY A 74 6.15 -8.59 21.79
CA GLY A 74 6.23 -8.31 23.22
C GLY A 74 5.07 -7.44 23.71
N GLU A 75 5.28 -6.74 24.82
CA GLU A 75 4.22 -5.95 25.49
C GLU A 75 4.03 -4.56 24.89
N ARG A 76 5.02 -4.02 24.17
CA ARG A 76 5.08 -2.60 23.80
C ARG A 76 5.15 -2.33 22.31
N TYR A 77 5.49 -3.34 21.50
CA TYR A 77 5.73 -3.16 20.08
C TYR A 77 4.73 -3.94 19.25
N LYS A 78 4.66 -3.57 17.97
CA LYS A 78 3.96 -4.32 16.95
C LYS A 78 5.01 -4.76 15.94
N LYS A 79 4.77 -5.90 15.30
CA LYS A 79 5.56 -6.30 14.14
C LYS A 79 5.47 -5.23 13.04
N MET A 80 6.44 -5.21 12.14
CA MET A 80 6.46 -4.24 11.03
C MET A 80 5.25 -4.44 10.12
N ARG A 81 4.51 -3.34 9.86
CA ARG A 81 3.31 -3.34 9.01
C ARG A 81 3.61 -2.76 7.64
N VAL A 82 3.95 -3.63 6.70
CA VAL A 82 4.13 -3.25 5.30
C VAL A 82 3.49 -4.30 4.41
N TRP A 83 2.83 -3.85 3.36
CA TRP A 83 2.28 -4.72 2.32
C TRP A 83 3.09 -4.62 1.03
N GLY A 84 3.23 -5.74 0.30
CA GLY A 84 3.98 -5.83 -0.95
C GLY A 84 5.38 -6.42 -0.82
N LEU A 85 5.79 -6.85 0.38
CA LEU A 85 7.10 -7.46 0.60
C LEU A 85 7.32 -8.74 -0.24
N GLU A 86 6.25 -9.51 -0.46
CA GLU A 86 6.24 -10.70 -1.30
C GLU A 86 6.44 -10.41 -2.80
N ARG A 87 6.42 -9.13 -3.21
CA ARG A 87 6.61 -8.68 -4.59
C ARG A 87 7.97 -8.04 -4.85
N LEU A 88 8.82 -7.92 -3.83
CA LEU A 88 10.15 -7.35 -3.99
C LEU A 88 11.03 -8.23 -4.89
N ASP A 89 11.50 -7.63 -5.98
CA ASP A 89 12.52 -8.17 -6.87
C ASP A 89 13.89 -7.65 -6.44
N PRO A 90 14.78 -8.50 -5.92
CA PRO A 90 16.10 -8.08 -5.45
C PRO A 90 17.03 -7.61 -6.58
N SER A 91 16.71 -7.89 -7.85
CA SER A 91 17.47 -7.37 -8.99
C SER A 91 17.21 -5.88 -9.24
N LYS A 92 16.09 -5.33 -8.73
CA LYS A 92 15.71 -3.93 -8.83
C LYS A 92 16.14 -3.17 -7.59
N ARG A 93 16.98 -2.15 -7.76
CA ARG A 93 17.57 -1.40 -6.65
C ARG A 93 16.62 -0.42 -5.97
N VAL A 94 15.60 0.04 -6.68
CA VAL A 94 14.65 1.05 -6.18
C VAL A 94 13.43 0.35 -5.59
N VAL A 95 12.91 0.89 -4.48
CA VAL A 95 11.60 0.52 -3.90
C VAL A 95 10.78 1.78 -3.71
N TYR A 96 9.58 1.83 -4.28
CA TYR A 96 8.66 2.93 -4.10
C TYR A 96 7.83 2.73 -2.84
N LEU A 97 7.77 3.75 -1.97
CA LEU A 97 7.03 3.70 -0.72
C LEU A 97 5.75 4.54 -0.85
N LEU A 98 4.59 3.94 -0.60
CA LEU A 98 3.27 4.55 -0.79
C LEU A 98 2.41 4.38 0.47
N GLU A 99 1.38 5.20 0.61
CA GLU A 99 0.53 5.16 1.80
C GLU A 99 -0.34 3.89 1.89
N GLY A 100 -0.87 3.43 0.76
CA GLY A 100 -1.95 2.43 0.73
C GLY A 100 -1.79 1.38 -0.35
N VAL A 101 -2.46 0.25 -0.15
CA VAL A 101 -2.40 -0.94 -1.01
C VAL A 101 -2.79 -0.62 -2.46
N PHE A 102 -3.89 0.11 -2.67
CA PHE A 102 -4.36 0.49 -4.01
C PHE A 102 -3.43 1.44 -4.77
N LYS A 103 -2.49 2.09 -4.09
CA LYS A 103 -1.46 2.89 -4.75
C LYS A 103 -0.28 1.99 -5.14
N ALA A 104 0.17 1.15 -4.21
CA ALA A 104 1.28 0.22 -4.46
C ALA A 104 0.95 -0.80 -5.56
N CYS A 105 -0.30 -1.25 -5.69
CA CYS A 105 -0.67 -2.20 -6.74
C CYS A 105 -0.50 -1.62 -8.16
N ARG A 106 -0.69 -0.32 -8.35
CA ARG A 106 -0.46 0.35 -9.65
C ARG A 106 1.00 0.23 -10.09
N PHE A 107 1.92 0.34 -9.13
CA PHE A 107 3.36 0.17 -9.37
C PHE A 107 3.72 -1.30 -9.60
N HIS A 108 3.08 -2.23 -8.88
CA HIS A 108 3.24 -3.66 -9.15
C HIS A 108 2.75 -4.07 -10.54
N ASN A 109 1.66 -3.47 -11.04
CA ASN A 109 1.17 -3.69 -12.41
C ASN A 109 2.20 -3.24 -13.45
N ALA A 110 2.96 -2.17 -13.16
CA ALA A 110 4.10 -1.73 -13.97
C ALA A 110 5.38 -2.55 -13.76
N GLY A 111 5.33 -3.61 -12.93
CA GLY A 111 6.48 -4.47 -12.64
C GLY A 111 7.53 -3.83 -11.73
N LEU A 112 7.20 -2.76 -11.00
CA LEU A 112 8.13 -2.07 -10.10
C LEU A 112 8.04 -2.63 -8.68
N ASN A 113 9.11 -2.48 -7.90
CA ASN A 113 9.06 -2.77 -6.47
C ASN A 113 8.31 -1.65 -5.75
N ALA A 114 7.25 -1.98 -5.02
CA ALA A 114 6.52 -1.02 -4.22
C ALA A 114 6.12 -1.60 -2.86
N LEU A 115 5.97 -0.72 -1.87
CA LEU A 115 5.56 -1.06 -0.51
C LEU A 115 4.49 -0.08 -0.04
N ALA A 116 3.43 -0.60 0.58
CA ALA A 116 2.41 0.22 1.23
C ALA A 116 2.62 0.24 2.76
N THR A 117 2.67 1.43 3.34
CA THR A 117 2.89 1.66 4.79
C THR A 117 1.63 1.60 5.63
N LEU A 118 0.47 1.53 4.97
CA LEU A 118 -0.87 1.46 5.56
C LEU A 118 -1.18 2.68 6.44
N GLY A 119 -0.72 3.85 5.99
CA GLY A 119 -0.83 5.13 6.68
C GLY A 119 0.32 6.08 6.34
N ASN A 120 0.10 7.36 6.60
CA ASN A 120 0.93 8.44 6.08
C ASN A 120 2.15 8.84 6.94
N ASP A 121 2.23 8.36 8.18
CA ASP A 121 3.29 8.75 9.13
C ASP A 121 3.85 7.51 9.87
N PRO A 122 4.52 6.58 9.16
CA PRO A 122 4.97 5.30 9.70
C PRO A 122 6.30 5.41 10.46
N LYS A 123 6.29 6.12 11.59
CA LYS A 123 7.49 6.37 12.43
C LYS A 123 8.27 5.11 12.79
N ASP A 124 7.55 4.02 13.01
CA ASP A 124 8.09 2.70 13.34
C ASP A 124 8.89 2.04 12.21
N LEU A 125 8.70 2.47 10.96
CA LEU A 125 9.34 1.86 9.79
C LEU A 125 10.66 2.53 9.39
N LYS A 126 10.99 3.73 9.90
CA LYS A 126 12.10 4.54 9.36
C LYS A 126 13.44 3.81 9.33
N GLU A 127 13.88 3.30 10.47
CA GLU A 127 15.16 2.58 10.57
C GLU A 127 15.12 1.24 9.83
N TRP A 128 13.97 0.57 9.86
CA TRP A 128 13.78 -0.70 9.16
C TRP A 128 13.87 -0.53 7.65
N LEU A 129 13.25 0.50 7.07
CA LEU A 129 13.34 0.83 5.65
C LEU A 129 14.78 1.09 5.22
N GLY A 130 15.54 1.85 6.04
CA GLY A 130 16.96 2.09 5.79
C GLY A 130 17.82 0.82 5.81
N SER A 131 17.38 -0.24 6.49
CA SER A 131 18.10 -1.51 6.58
C SER A 131 17.86 -2.48 5.41
N LEU A 132 16.86 -2.21 4.54
CA LEU A 132 16.47 -3.15 3.48
C LEU A 132 17.49 -3.26 2.33
N GLY A 133 18.46 -2.33 2.22
CA GLY A 133 19.46 -2.34 1.16
C GLY A 133 18.95 -1.89 -0.23
N TYR A 134 17.75 -1.31 -0.29
CA TYR A 134 17.18 -0.66 -1.46
C TYR A 134 17.36 0.86 -1.40
N PHE A 135 17.27 1.52 -2.56
CA PHE A 135 17.05 2.95 -2.65
C PHE A 135 15.54 3.22 -2.54
N VAL A 136 15.11 3.70 -1.38
CA VAL A 136 13.69 3.90 -1.05
C VAL A 136 13.23 5.27 -1.55
N VAL A 137 12.18 5.30 -2.37
CA VAL A 137 11.59 6.51 -2.93
C VAL A 137 10.15 6.66 -2.44
N PRO A 138 9.89 7.51 -1.44
CA PRO A 138 8.53 7.86 -1.04
C PRO A 138 7.81 8.60 -2.17
N VAL A 139 6.65 8.08 -2.58
CA VAL A 139 5.73 8.73 -3.53
C VAL A 139 4.54 9.25 -2.73
N CYS A 140 4.51 10.56 -2.51
CA CYS A 140 3.59 11.22 -1.59
C CYS A 140 2.43 11.87 -2.35
N ASP A 141 1.22 11.78 -1.79
CA ASP A 141 0.11 12.59 -2.28
C ASP A 141 0.36 14.10 -2.06
N GLY A 142 -0.40 14.91 -2.78
CA GLY A 142 -0.36 16.36 -2.74
C GLY A 142 -0.86 17.02 -1.46
N ASP A 143 -1.40 16.27 -0.50
CA ASP A 143 -1.95 16.85 0.72
C ASP A 143 -0.93 16.92 1.88
N LYS A 144 -1.21 17.78 2.87
CA LYS A 144 -0.30 17.95 4.03
C LYS A 144 -0.07 16.63 4.78
N PRO A 145 -1.09 15.80 5.04
CA PRO A 145 -0.90 14.47 5.60
C PRO A 145 0.00 13.56 4.76
N GLY A 146 -0.23 13.43 3.45
CA GLY A 146 0.51 12.54 2.56
C GLY A 146 1.98 12.91 2.41
N LYS A 147 2.29 14.22 2.39
CA LYS A 147 3.67 14.73 2.34
C LYS A 147 4.56 14.29 3.51
N LYS A 148 3.98 13.84 4.64
CA LYS A 148 4.77 13.26 5.75
C LYS A 148 5.55 12.01 5.35
N LEU A 149 5.08 11.28 4.34
CA LEU A 149 5.76 10.08 3.86
C LEU A 149 7.16 10.37 3.30
N SER A 150 7.42 11.62 2.89
CA SER A 150 8.71 12.06 2.33
C SER A 150 9.90 11.87 3.28
N GLU A 151 9.66 11.77 4.59
CA GLU A 151 10.71 11.59 5.60
C GLU A 151 11.24 10.14 5.72
N TYR A 152 10.65 9.20 4.98
CA TYR A 152 10.84 7.76 5.15
C TYR A 152 11.59 7.07 4.01
N GLY A 153 12.48 7.80 3.31
CA GLY A 153 13.33 7.20 2.28
C GLY A 153 14.53 8.06 1.91
N ASN A 154 15.19 7.69 0.82
CA ASN A 154 16.41 8.35 0.34
C ASN A 154 16.10 9.63 -0.44
N LYS A 155 15.05 9.60 -1.26
CA LYS A 155 14.62 10.74 -2.09
C LYS A 155 13.12 10.64 -2.32
N ALA A 156 12.38 11.70 -1.98
CA ALA A 156 10.93 11.71 -2.12
C ALA A 156 10.48 12.39 -3.42
N TYR A 157 9.35 11.93 -3.95
CA TYR A 157 8.58 12.58 -5.00
C TYR A 157 7.20 12.90 -4.42
N CYS A 158 6.85 14.19 -4.36
CA CYS A 158 5.54 14.62 -3.87
C CYS A 158 4.72 15.15 -5.03
N LEU A 159 3.50 14.67 -5.18
CA LEU A 159 2.54 15.16 -6.16
C LEU A 159 2.14 16.62 -5.86
N GLU A 160 1.59 17.27 -6.88
CA GLU A 160 1.01 18.61 -6.76
C GLU A 160 -0.17 18.64 -5.79
N ASP A 161 -0.45 19.81 -5.22
CA ASP A 161 -1.48 19.99 -4.20
C ASP A 161 -2.85 19.50 -4.68
N GLY A 162 -3.45 18.58 -3.93
CA GLY A 162 -4.76 17.99 -4.25
C GLY A 162 -4.74 16.84 -5.25
N VAL A 163 -3.56 16.41 -5.71
CA VAL A 163 -3.39 15.24 -6.58
C VAL A 163 -3.02 14.00 -5.75
N TYR A 164 -3.69 12.88 -6.00
CA TYR A 164 -3.51 11.62 -5.27
C TYR A 164 -3.12 10.51 -6.24
N VAL A 165 -2.24 9.59 -5.81
CA VAL A 165 -1.77 8.51 -6.68
C VAL A 165 -2.90 7.60 -7.14
N ASP A 166 -3.93 7.35 -6.32
CA ASP A 166 -5.06 6.49 -6.68
C ASP A 166 -6.14 7.20 -7.52
N ASP A 167 -5.97 8.50 -7.80
CA ASP A 167 -6.86 9.29 -8.66
C ASP A 167 -6.27 9.55 -10.05
N LEU A 168 -4.99 9.24 -10.30
CA LEU A 168 -4.35 9.46 -11.60
C LEU A 168 -4.96 8.54 -12.66
N ASP A 169 -5.23 9.04 -13.87
CA ASP A 169 -5.52 8.18 -15.02
C ASP A 169 -4.25 7.46 -15.53
N ASP A 170 -4.40 6.59 -16.52
CA ASP A 170 -3.29 5.79 -17.06
C ASP A 170 -2.17 6.65 -17.67
N ASN A 171 -2.52 7.78 -18.31
CA ASN A 171 -1.52 8.66 -18.92
C ASN A 171 -0.74 9.40 -17.83
N GLN A 172 -1.45 9.95 -16.85
CA GLN A 172 -0.86 10.63 -15.70
C GLN A 172 0.01 9.69 -14.86
N LEU A 173 -0.42 8.44 -14.67
CA LEU A 173 0.39 7.42 -14.03
C LEU A 173 1.66 7.16 -14.83
N GLN A 174 1.57 7.01 -16.15
CA GLN A 174 2.75 6.78 -16.99
C GLN A 174 3.73 7.97 -16.95
N GLU A 175 3.23 9.21 -16.96
CA GLU A 175 4.04 10.41 -16.78
C GLU A 175 4.76 10.41 -15.43
N LEU A 176 4.06 10.08 -14.34
CA LEU A 176 4.65 9.93 -13.01
C LEU A 176 5.77 8.88 -13.03
N LEU A 177 5.52 7.69 -13.60
CA LEU A 177 6.52 6.62 -13.66
C LEU A 177 7.77 7.06 -14.44
N ASN A 178 7.60 7.78 -15.55
CA ASN A 178 8.72 8.33 -16.33
C ASN A 178 9.53 9.37 -15.56
N GLU A 179 8.89 10.20 -14.71
CA GLU A 179 9.61 11.13 -13.84
C GLU A 179 10.38 10.40 -12.73
N LEU A 180 9.82 9.34 -12.18
CA LEU A 180 10.46 8.54 -11.13
C LEU A 180 11.72 7.82 -11.62
N GLU A 181 11.77 7.40 -12.89
CA GLU A 181 12.97 6.78 -13.50
C GLU A 181 14.19 7.72 -13.57
N LYS A 182 13.97 9.04 -13.49
CA LYS A 182 15.03 10.05 -13.53
C LYS A 182 15.66 10.32 -12.16
N LEU A 183 15.12 9.71 -11.09
CA LEU A 183 15.50 10.02 -9.71
C LEU A 183 16.78 9.32 -9.25
#